data_AF-A0A090T3R5-F1
#
_entry.id   AF-A0A090T3R5-F1
#
_cell.length_a   1.000
_cell.length_b   1.000
_cell.length_c   1.000
_cell.angle_alpha   90.00
_cell.angle_beta   90.00
_cell.angle_gamma   90.00
#
_symmetry.space_group_name_H-M   'P 1'
#
loop_
_entity.id
_entity.type
_entity.pdbx_description
1 polymer ?
#
loop_
_entity_poly.entity_id
_entity_poly.type
_entity_poly.pdbx_seq_one_letter_code
_entity_poly.pdbx_strand_id
1 'polypeptide(L)'
;MHFHIEVTNTGKQYNGKEVVQLYVEAPQGKLGKPSRSLAGFGKTRMLAPNESELVRIVVPIDVLASYDDSGVTGYKSCYVLEAGRYNFYLGGSVREATLVDAPFNVDTLQVIEQLSESAAPVESFQRIKPVHTSPDGRFSIEHESVPTRNVDMQARIESRLPKSIELTGDKGIKLQDVANGKASLTEFVAQFSPSMLATIVRGEGMCSPKVTPGTAAAFGGVSDALFDLGIPVAAAADGPSGIRMDSGHKATQVPIGTLLGCTWNTELNEHLFYLVGGELQSYQIDTLLGPGINIHRHPLNGRNFEYFSEDPLLTGCMAASQVSGLKSAGVSGTIKHFAANDQETSRFFVDAVMSERALREVHIKPFELAVKRGGATTIMTSYNPINAHWGASNYDLNTTILRGEWGFDGIVMSDWWAKMNHPVTGGEESKTYTSYMVRAQNDLYMVVDNDGAERNAMDDDTLSALEAGQLTLGELQRSAMNICRFILNTPAMQRPLVRYNPIKPFNAREEQPMGSARAIEEPVVLETKADTNVTLHVSKAGQYQVSMNTSYDRNELAQSSCSLHLNGDYSMSLSTNGTEGNAVDVEGSLSSCRQAGMSWTCRL
;
A
#
# COMPACT_ATOMS: atom_id res chain seq x y z
N MET A 1 6.75 -28.76 9.70
CA MET A 1 6.48 -30.11 9.18
C MET A 1 6.72 -30.12 7.67
N HIS A 2 7.14 -31.25 7.10
CA HIS A 2 7.40 -31.40 5.67
C HIS A 2 6.50 -32.50 5.10
N PHE A 3 5.72 -32.16 4.08
CA PHE A 3 4.88 -33.10 3.35
C PHE A 3 5.46 -33.27 1.94
N HIS A 4 5.65 -34.50 1.53
CA HIS A 4 6.15 -34.87 0.21
C HIS A 4 5.04 -35.66 -0.50
N ILE A 5 4.47 -35.05 -1.54
CA ILE A 5 3.27 -35.56 -2.22
C ILE A 5 3.63 -35.92 -3.65
N GLU A 6 3.54 -37.20 -3.99
CA GLU A 6 3.67 -37.63 -5.39
C GLU A 6 2.36 -37.37 -6.13
N VAL A 7 2.45 -36.64 -7.24
CA VAL A 7 1.34 -36.36 -8.13
C VAL A 7 1.63 -36.97 -9.48
N THR A 8 0.72 -37.80 -9.98
CA THR A 8 0.83 -38.46 -11.30
C THR A 8 -0.29 -38.00 -12.21
N ASN A 9 0.04 -37.56 -13.44
CA ASN A 9 -0.98 -37.35 -14.47
C ASN A 9 -1.44 -38.71 -15.02
N THR A 10 -2.58 -39.20 -14.56
CA THR A 10 -3.17 -40.48 -15.01
C THR A 10 -3.98 -40.37 -16.29
N GLY A 11 -4.10 -39.17 -16.85
CA GLY A 11 -4.72 -38.92 -18.15
C GLY A 11 -3.91 -39.56 -19.29
N LYS A 12 -4.57 -39.82 -20.41
CA LYS A 12 -3.96 -40.53 -21.55
C LYS A 12 -3.51 -39.63 -22.69
N GLN A 13 -4.02 -38.40 -22.75
CA GLN A 13 -3.95 -37.57 -23.96
C GLN A 13 -3.28 -36.21 -23.74
N TYR A 14 -3.54 -35.56 -22.61
CA TYR A 14 -3.16 -34.17 -22.41
C TYR A 14 -2.13 -34.02 -21.30
N ASN A 15 -1.21 -33.08 -21.52
CA ASN A 15 -0.35 -32.59 -20.48
C ASN A 15 -1.16 -31.69 -19.54
N GLY A 16 -0.83 -31.70 -18.24
CA GLY A 16 -1.57 -30.93 -17.25
C GLY A 16 -0.70 -30.48 -16.09
N LYS A 17 -1.24 -29.55 -15.29
CA LYS A 17 -0.70 -29.20 -13.97
C LYS A 17 -1.79 -29.41 -12.94
N GLU A 18 -1.42 -29.84 -11.75
CA GLU A 18 -2.33 -30.02 -10.62
C GLU A 18 -1.91 -29.14 -9.43
N VAL A 19 -2.90 -28.65 -8.68
CA VAL A 19 -2.69 -27.94 -7.42
C VAL A 19 -2.93 -28.90 -6.27
N VAL A 20 -1.91 -29.09 -5.44
CA VAL A 20 -1.99 -29.86 -4.21
C VAL A 20 -2.28 -28.90 -3.06
N GLN A 21 -3.38 -29.11 -2.35
CA GLN A 21 -3.81 -28.28 -1.22
C GLN A 21 -3.81 -29.13 0.05
N LEU A 22 -3.17 -28.63 1.09
CA LEU A 22 -3.07 -29.25 2.41
C LEU A 22 -3.86 -28.41 3.42
N TYR A 23 -4.82 -29.04 4.07
CA TYR A 23 -5.66 -28.43 5.09
C TYR A 23 -5.38 -29.03 6.46
N VAL A 24 -5.55 -28.23 7.51
CA VAL A 24 -5.53 -28.70 8.89
C VAL A 24 -6.92 -28.64 9.50
N GLU A 25 -7.25 -29.67 10.25
CA GLU A 25 -8.32 -29.70 11.25
C GLU A 25 -7.67 -29.67 12.62
N ALA A 26 -7.66 -28.49 13.23
CA ALA A 26 -7.14 -28.30 14.59
C ALA A 26 -8.16 -28.77 15.63
N PRO A 27 -7.72 -29.23 16.82
CA PRO A 27 -8.63 -29.53 17.91
C PRO A 27 -9.42 -28.27 18.28
N GLN A 28 -10.73 -28.43 18.49
CA GLN A 28 -11.61 -27.30 18.84
C GLN A 28 -11.11 -26.54 20.07
N GLY A 29 -10.62 -27.26 21.08
CA GLY A 29 -10.12 -26.67 22.32
C GLY A 29 -11.17 -25.78 23.00
N LYS A 30 -10.72 -24.74 23.69
CA LYS A 30 -11.56 -23.72 24.31
C LYS A 30 -11.87 -22.56 23.35
N LEU A 31 -10.98 -22.31 22.39
CA LEU A 31 -11.10 -21.19 21.44
C LEU A 31 -12.12 -21.46 20.32
N GLY A 32 -12.35 -22.72 19.97
CA GLY A 32 -13.08 -23.09 18.74
C GLY A 32 -12.22 -22.88 17.49
N LYS A 33 -12.36 -23.77 16.51
CA LYS A 33 -11.58 -23.75 15.27
C LYS A 33 -12.45 -24.01 14.04
N PRO A 34 -12.09 -23.46 12.86
CA PRO A 34 -12.67 -23.89 11.60
C PRO A 34 -12.53 -25.41 11.42
N SER A 35 -13.47 -26.03 10.70
CA SER A 35 -13.37 -27.46 10.38
C SER A 35 -12.17 -27.75 9.48
N ARG A 36 -11.83 -26.84 8.58
CA ARG A 36 -10.64 -26.89 7.72
C ARG A 36 -10.05 -25.48 7.59
N SER A 37 -8.73 -25.40 7.70
CA SER A 37 -7.96 -24.19 7.36
C SER A 37 -6.82 -24.57 6.42
N LEU A 38 -6.55 -23.75 5.40
CA LEU A 38 -5.43 -24.02 4.50
C LEU A 38 -4.12 -23.93 5.29
N ALA A 39 -3.32 -24.98 5.25
CA ALA A 39 -2.02 -25.07 5.92
C ALA A 39 -0.85 -24.91 4.95
N GLY A 40 -1.07 -25.19 3.66
CA GLY A 40 -0.09 -25.00 2.60
C GLY A 40 -0.60 -25.52 1.26
N PHE A 41 0.08 -25.14 0.19
CA PHE A 41 -0.23 -25.61 -1.17
C PHE A 41 1.03 -25.68 -2.02
N GLY A 42 0.95 -26.38 -3.14
CA GLY A 42 1.96 -26.41 -4.18
C GLY A 42 1.33 -26.74 -5.53
N LYS A 43 2.01 -26.37 -6.62
CA LYS A 43 1.55 -26.66 -7.98
C LYS A 43 2.62 -27.41 -8.73
N THR A 44 2.22 -28.45 -9.45
CA THR A 44 3.16 -29.23 -10.26
C THR A 44 3.73 -28.39 -11.41
N ARG A 45 4.88 -28.79 -11.94
CA ARG A 45 5.28 -28.48 -13.32
C ARG A 45 4.28 -29.11 -14.30
N MET A 46 4.48 -28.84 -15.59
CA MET A 46 3.69 -29.50 -16.63
C MET A 46 4.05 -31.00 -16.65
N LEU A 47 3.06 -31.87 -16.47
CA LEU A 47 3.20 -33.32 -16.48
C LEU A 47 2.57 -33.91 -17.73
N ALA A 48 3.33 -34.69 -18.50
CA ALA A 48 2.81 -35.52 -19.57
C ALA A 48 1.99 -36.72 -19.03
N PRO A 49 1.17 -37.38 -19.86
CA PRO A 49 0.52 -38.64 -19.50
C PRO A 49 1.48 -39.67 -18.85
N ASN A 50 1.10 -40.19 -17.69
CA ASN A 50 1.84 -41.11 -16.80
C ASN A 50 3.10 -40.52 -16.13
N GLU A 51 3.38 -39.22 -16.32
CA GLU A 51 4.48 -38.57 -15.64
C GLU A 51 4.10 -38.20 -14.20
N SER A 52 5.08 -38.25 -13.30
CA SER A 52 4.91 -37.89 -11.89
C SER A 52 5.88 -36.82 -11.43
N GLU A 53 5.49 -36.10 -10.38
CA GLU A 53 6.34 -35.15 -9.66
C GLU A 53 6.10 -35.25 -8.16
N LEU A 54 7.18 -35.10 -7.39
CA LEU A 54 7.12 -34.99 -5.94
C LEU A 54 7.02 -33.52 -5.53
N VAL A 55 5.81 -33.07 -5.17
CA VAL A 55 5.54 -31.73 -4.66
C VAL A 55 5.84 -31.67 -3.17
N ARG A 56 6.62 -30.66 -2.74
CA ARG A 56 6.95 -30.45 -1.32
C ARG A 56 6.15 -29.29 -0.74
N ILE A 57 5.41 -29.55 0.34
CA ILE A 57 4.73 -28.51 1.13
C ILE A 57 5.40 -28.44 2.50
N VAL A 58 5.83 -27.23 2.88
CA VAL A 58 6.36 -26.96 4.21
C VAL A 58 5.29 -26.22 5.01
N VAL A 59 4.93 -26.77 6.17
CA VAL A 59 3.98 -26.16 7.10
C VAL A 59 4.74 -25.73 8.35
N PRO A 60 5.05 -24.43 8.48
CA PRO A 60 5.53 -23.83 9.72
C PRO A 60 4.54 -24.03 10.88
N ILE A 61 5.03 -24.12 12.11
CA ILE A 61 4.20 -24.42 13.29
C ILE A 61 3.22 -23.27 13.60
N ASP A 62 3.62 -22.03 13.38
CA ASP A 62 2.82 -20.81 13.57
C ASP A 62 1.57 -20.78 12.68
N VAL A 63 1.58 -21.44 11.52
CA VAL A 63 0.40 -21.58 10.65
C VAL A 63 -0.73 -22.37 11.33
N LEU A 64 -0.43 -23.19 12.33
CA LEU A 64 -1.43 -23.97 13.07
C LEU A 64 -1.98 -23.24 14.30
N ALA A 65 -1.38 -22.11 14.68
CA ALA A 65 -1.67 -21.41 15.92
C ALA A 65 -2.97 -20.60 15.83
N SER A 66 -3.59 -20.38 16.98
CA SER A 66 -4.72 -19.46 17.14
C SER A 66 -4.38 -18.40 18.17
N TYR A 67 -4.88 -17.18 17.97
CA TYR A 67 -4.69 -16.07 18.87
C TYR A 67 -5.76 -16.08 19.97
N ASP A 68 -5.36 -16.15 21.23
CA ASP A 68 -6.26 -16.05 22.38
C ASP A 68 -6.44 -14.60 22.82
N ASP A 69 -7.44 -13.92 22.25
CA ASP A 69 -7.83 -12.56 22.65
C ASP A 69 -8.61 -12.51 23.97
N SER A 70 -9.21 -13.62 24.37
CA SER A 70 -10.08 -13.74 25.55
C SER A 70 -9.35 -14.11 26.84
N GLY A 71 -8.20 -14.77 26.73
CA GLY A 71 -7.50 -15.40 27.84
C GLY A 71 -8.12 -16.73 28.29
N VAL A 72 -9.09 -17.29 27.56
CA VAL A 72 -9.80 -18.52 27.94
C VAL A 72 -8.86 -19.73 28.05
N THR A 73 -7.73 -19.70 27.33
CA THR A 73 -6.70 -20.74 27.40
C THR A 73 -5.79 -20.60 28.62
N GLY A 74 -5.81 -19.44 29.29
CA GLY A 74 -4.87 -19.04 30.32
C GLY A 74 -3.74 -18.13 29.80
N TYR A 75 -3.69 -17.86 28.50
CA TYR A 75 -2.60 -17.13 27.83
C TYR A 75 -3.15 -16.01 26.94
N LYS A 76 -3.73 -14.98 27.57
CA LYS A 76 -4.27 -13.82 26.84
C LYS A 76 -3.18 -13.16 25.99
N SER A 77 -3.55 -12.72 24.79
CA SER A 77 -2.69 -12.06 23.82
C SER A 77 -1.52 -12.93 23.34
N CYS A 78 -1.75 -14.24 23.23
CA CYS A 78 -0.78 -15.19 22.69
C CYS A 78 -1.31 -15.90 21.45
N TYR A 79 -0.41 -16.20 20.51
CA TYR A 79 -0.62 -17.32 19.60
C TYR A 79 -0.33 -18.63 20.35
N VAL A 80 -1.29 -19.55 20.34
CA VAL A 80 -1.21 -20.83 21.05
C VAL A 80 -1.59 -22.01 20.16
N LEU A 81 -0.99 -23.17 20.45
CA LEU A 81 -1.49 -24.47 20.01
C LEU A 81 -2.15 -25.16 21.21
N GLU A 82 -3.47 -25.27 21.17
CA GLU A 82 -4.19 -26.01 22.20
C GLU A 82 -3.90 -27.50 22.10
N ALA A 83 -3.88 -28.18 23.25
CA ALA A 83 -3.65 -29.62 23.29
C ALA A 83 -4.69 -30.39 22.47
N GLY A 84 -4.25 -31.46 21.82
CA GLY A 84 -5.11 -32.34 21.03
C GLY A 84 -4.46 -32.80 19.74
N ARG A 85 -5.28 -33.46 18.92
CA ARG A 85 -4.89 -34.06 17.65
C ARG A 85 -5.18 -33.10 16.51
N TYR A 86 -4.15 -32.71 15.78
CA TYR A 86 -4.24 -31.95 14.53
C TYR A 86 -4.22 -32.94 13.36
N ASN A 87 -5.33 -33.02 12.63
CA ASN A 87 -5.44 -33.87 11.45
C ASN A 87 -5.15 -33.06 10.19
N PHE A 88 -4.49 -33.69 9.21
CA PHE A 88 -4.22 -33.07 7.92
C PHE A 88 -5.05 -33.71 6.82
N TYR A 89 -5.51 -32.90 5.88
CA TYR A 89 -6.31 -33.34 4.74
C TYR A 89 -5.68 -32.86 3.44
N LEU A 90 -5.53 -33.75 2.47
CA LEU A 90 -4.83 -33.52 1.21
C LEU A 90 -5.74 -33.75 0.00
N GLY A 91 -5.81 -32.80 -0.93
CA GLY A 91 -6.54 -32.94 -2.19
C GLY A 91 -6.40 -31.75 -3.13
N GLY A 92 -7.15 -31.76 -4.24
CA GLY A 92 -7.24 -30.64 -5.19
C GLY A 92 -8.25 -29.56 -4.80
N SER A 93 -9.04 -29.81 -3.77
CA SER A 93 -10.00 -28.86 -3.19
C SER A 93 -10.29 -29.20 -1.73
N VAL A 94 -10.76 -28.22 -0.95
CA VAL A 94 -11.15 -28.43 0.47
C VAL A 94 -12.19 -29.53 0.67
N ARG A 95 -13.04 -29.79 -0.33
CA ARG A 95 -14.12 -30.78 -0.25
C ARG A 95 -13.68 -32.20 -0.65
N GLU A 96 -12.70 -32.31 -1.54
CA GLU A 96 -12.15 -33.59 -2.01
C GLU A 96 -10.94 -34.02 -1.18
N ALA A 97 -10.45 -33.15 -0.29
CA ALA A 97 -9.30 -33.43 0.54
C ALA A 97 -9.55 -34.62 1.49
N THR A 98 -8.65 -35.61 1.43
CA THR A 98 -8.73 -36.85 2.20
C THR A 98 -7.79 -36.84 3.39
N LEU A 99 -8.16 -37.53 4.47
CA LEU A 99 -7.34 -37.60 5.68
C LEU A 99 -5.98 -38.21 5.38
N VAL A 100 -4.92 -37.52 5.78
CA VAL A 100 -3.56 -38.04 5.78
C VAL A 100 -3.33 -38.82 7.07
N ASP A 101 -2.86 -40.06 6.97
CA ASP A 101 -2.54 -40.92 8.12
C ASP A 101 -1.22 -40.52 8.79
N ALA A 102 -1.13 -39.26 9.20
CA ALA A 102 0.02 -38.66 9.88
C ALA A 102 -0.44 -37.46 10.72
N PRO A 103 -1.21 -37.68 11.81
CA PRO A 103 -1.63 -36.59 12.67
C PRO A 103 -0.45 -35.97 13.42
N PHE A 104 -0.59 -34.70 13.79
CA PHE A 104 0.31 -34.03 14.73
C PHE A 104 -0.38 -33.90 16.09
N ASN A 105 0.17 -34.54 17.12
CA ASN A 105 -0.39 -34.50 18.47
C ASN A 105 0.36 -33.47 19.32
N VAL A 106 -0.40 -32.65 20.04
CA VAL A 106 0.10 -31.71 21.03
C VAL A 106 -0.42 -32.15 22.39
N ASP A 107 0.45 -32.69 23.25
CA ASP A 107 0.05 -33.28 24.53
C ASP A 107 -0.44 -32.22 25.53
N THR A 108 0.24 -31.08 25.57
CA THR A 108 -0.10 -29.93 26.41
C THR A 108 -0.05 -28.66 25.57
N LEU A 109 -0.90 -27.68 25.92
CA LEU A 109 -0.95 -26.40 25.22
C LEU A 109 0.46 -25.79 25.12
N GLN A 110 0.82 -25.35 23.92
CA GLN A 110 2.08 -24.66 23.63
C GLN A 110 1.80 -23.19 23.34
N VAL A 111 2.52 -22.30 24.01
CA VAL A 111 2.55 -20.87 23.64
C VAL A 111 3.57 -20.72 22.52
N ILE A 112 3.11 -20.29 21.35
CA ILE A 112 3.95 -20.09 20.17
C ILE A 112 4.60 -18.70 20.21
N GLU A 113 3.81 -17.69 20.55
CA GLU A 113 4.27 -16.31 20.61
C GLU A 113 3.42 -15.54 21.61
N GLN A 114 4.07 -14.87 22.57
CA GLN A 114 3.43 -13.93 23.48
C GLN A 114 3.50 -12.54 22.86
N LEU A 115 2.34 -11.91 22.66
CA LEU A 115 2.20 -10.56 22.12
C LEU A 115 1.51 -9.66 23.16
N SER A 116 0.90 -8.57 22.71
CA SER A 116 0.12 -7.66 23.54
C SER A 116 -1.25 -7.38 22.93
N GLU A 117 -2.26 -7.17 23.77
CA GLU A 117 -3.58 -6.71 23.33
C GLU A 117 -3.39 -5.44 22.50
N SER A 118 -3.78 -5.48 21.23
CA SER A 118 -3.54 -4.40 20.27
C SER A 118 -4.68 -4.31 19.27
N ALA A 119 -5.16 -3.07 19.04
CA ALA A 119 -6.30 -2.79 18.15
C ALA A 119 -7.56 -3.62 18.48
N ALA A 120 -7.76 -3.96 19.76
CA ALA A 120 -8.98 -4.60 20.25
C ALA A 120 -10.20 -3.67 20.10
N PRO A 121 -11.42 -4.21 19.92
CA PRO A 121 -12.61 -3.40 19.73
C PRO A 121 -12.95 -2.56 20.96
N VAL A 122 -13.41 -1.34 20.74
CA VAL A 122 -13.86 -0.44 21.82
C VAL A 122 -15.35 -0.56 22.10
N GLU A 123 -16.09 -1.19 21.19
CA GLU A 123 -17.52 -1.44 21.31
C GLU A 123 -17.80 -2.93 21.57
N SER A 124 -18.82 -3.21 22.36
CA SER A 124 -19.24 -4.58 22.67
C SER A 124 -20.11 -5.16 21.56
N PHE A 125 -19.79 -6.38 21.12
CA PHE A 125 -20.62 -7.15 20.21
C PHE A 125 -20.42 -8.66 20.45
N GLN A 126 -21.18 -9.49 19.75
CA GLN A 126 -21.09 -10.94 19.82
C GLN A 126 -20.45 -11.50 18.54
N ARG A 127 -19.62 -12.54 18.66
CA ARG A 127 -19.06 -13.29 17.52
C ARG A 127 -19.57 -14.72 17.49
N ILE A 128 -19.53 -15.33 16.30
CA ILE A 128 -19.85 -16.75 16.14
C ILE A 128 -18.81 -17.63 16.82
N LYS A 129 -19.25 -18.74 17.41
CA LYS A 129 -18.41 -19.78 18.00
C LYS A 129 -18.94 -21.17 17.60
N PRO A 130 -18.09 -22.07 17.10
CA PRO A 130 -18.50 -23.44 16.81
C PRO A 130 -18.74 -24.22 18.10
N VAL A 131 -19.86 -24.95 18.16
CA VAL A 131 -20.19 -25.89 19.23
C VAL A 131 -20.57 -27.23 18.62
N HIS A 132 -19.99 -28.32 19.10
CA HIS A 132 -20.18 -29.63 18.50
C HIS A 132 -21.51 -30.23 18.94
N THR A 133 -22.41 -30.50 17.98
CA THR A 133 -23.76 -30.99 18.31
C THR A 133 -24.26 -32.12 17.42
N SER A 134 -23.66 -32.41 16.25
CA SER A 134 -24.22 -33.40 15.31
C SER A 134 -23.30 -34.58 14.97
N PRO A 135 -23.85 -35.81 14.83
CA PRO A 135 -23.09 -37.01 14.43
C PRO A 135 -22.50 -36.97 13.01
N ASP A 136 -22.94 -36.03 12.17
CA ASP A 136 -22.49 -35.87 10.78
C ASP A 136 -21.23 -34.98 10.63
N GLY A 137 -20.62 -34.57 11.75
CA GLY A 137 -19.41 -33.78 11.78
C GLY A 137 -19.62 -32.27 11.59
N ARG A 138 -20.87 -31.80 11.55
CA ARG A 138 -21.17 -30.36 11.52
C ARG A 138 -21.13 -29.75 12.92
N PHE A 139 -20.76 -28.47 12.98
CA PHE A 139 -20.84 -27.67 14.21
C PHE A 139 -22.09 -26.80 14.16
N SER A 140 -22.81 -26.70 15.27
CA SER A 140 -23.81 -25.64 15.44
C SER A 140 -23.12 -24.31 15.72
N ILE A 141 -23.79 -23.23 15.35
CA ILE A 141 -23.32 -21.87 15.59
C ILE A 141 -23.93 -21.39 16.91
N GLU A 142 -23.06 -21.07 17.87
CA GLU A 142 -23.41 -20.26 19.04
C GLU A 142 -22.75 -18.88 18.93
N HIS A 143 -23.04 -18.01 19.89
CA HIS A 143 -22.48 -16.67 19.97
C HIS A 143 -21.81 -16.44 21.32
N GLU A 144 -20.68 -15.73 21.33
CA GLU A 144 -20.00 -15.29 22.56
C GLU A 144 -19.63 -13.81 22.48
N SER A 145 -19.54 -13.17 23.66
CA SER A 145 -19.10 -11.77 23.78
C SER A 145 -17.65 -11.62 23.34
N VAL A 146 -17.38 -10.60 22.53
CA VAL A 146 -16.02 -10.24 22.15
C VAL A 146 -15.36 -9.41 23.26
N PRO A 147 -14.13 -9.72 23.69
CA PRO A 147 -13.40 -8.90 24.63
C PRO A 147 -13.16 -7.48 24.07
N THR A 148 -13.56 -6.46 24.81
CA THR A 148 -13.25 -5.06 24.49
C THR A 148 -11.87 -4.68 24.98
N ARG A 149 -11.31 -3.60 24.40
CA ARG A 149 -10.02 -3.03 24.78
C ARG A 149 -9.96 -2.70 26.27
N ASN A 150 -8.91 -3.18 26.93
CA ASN A 150 -8.55 -2.90 28.32
C ASN A 150 -7.22 -2.14 28.42
N VAL A 151 -6.48 -1.99 27.32
CA VAL A 151 -5.22 -1.24 27.27
C VAL A 151 -5.47 0.27 27.40
N ASP A 152 -4.70 0.91 28.29
CA ASP A 152 -4.55 2.36 28.33
C ASP A 152 -3.66 2.82 27.16
N MET A 153 -4.30 3.35 26.13
CA MET A 153 -3.60 3.82 24.93
C MET A 153 -2.76 5.06 25.18
N GLN A 154 -3.16 5.93 26.12
CA GLN A 154 -2.37 7.12 26.47
C GLN A 154 -1.04 6.68 27.08
N ALA A 155 -1.10 5.84 28.12
CA ALA A 155 0.10 5.33 28.81
C ALA A 155 1.00 4.51 27.87
N ARG A 156 0.41 3.72 26.96
CA ARG A 156 1.16 2.97 25.93
C ARG A 156 1.94 3.89 25.02
N ILE A 157 1.31 4.93 24.49
CA ILE A 157 1.97 5.86 23.56
C ILE A 157 3.06 6.64 24.27
N GLU A 158 2.75 7.23 25.44
CA GLU A 158 3.69 8.06 26.21
C GLU A 158 4.96 7.29 26.61
N SER A 159 4.80 6.05 27.10
CA SER A 159 5.94 5.19 27.49
C SER A 159 6.82 4.74 26.33
N ARG A 160 6.36 4.89 25.09
CA ARG A 160 7.03 4.45 23.86
C ARG A 160 7.40 5.61 22.93
N LEU A 161 7.29 6.86 23.39
CA LEU A 161 7.71 8.01 22.61
C LEU A 161 9.19 7.88 22.24
N PRO A 162 9.55 8.00 20.96
CA PRO A 162 10.95 7.94 20.53
C PRO A 162 11.72 9.14 21.11
N LYS A 163 12.97 8.90 21.50
CA LYS A 163 13.84 9.97 21.96
C LYS A 163 14.15 10.92 20.80
N SER A 164 14.00 12.22 21.05
CA SER A 164 14.43 13.25 20.11
C SER A 164 15.95 13.23 19.92
N ILE A 165 16.38 13.37 18.67
CA ILE A 165 17.75 13.63 18.27
C ILE A 165 17.96 15.15 18.35
N GLU A 166 19.07 15.58 18.94
CA GLU A 166 19.41 17.01 19.04
C GLU A 166 19.60 17.61 17.64
N LEU A 167 18.99 18.77 17.39
CA LEU A 167 19.10 19.46 16.10
C LEU A 167 20.46 20.15 15.98
N THR A 168 21.20 19.82 14.93
CA THR A 168 22.56 20.34 14.70
C THR A 168 22.60 21.52 13.74
N GLY A 169 21.50 21.77 13.03
CA GLY A 169 21.47 22.57 11.80
C GLY A 169 22.24 21.89 10.65
N ASP A 170 22.27 22.52 9.48
CA ASP A 170 22.97 21.99 8.31
C ASP A 170 24.48 21.83 8.60
N LYS A 171 24.96 20.58 8.49
CA LYS A 171 26.39 20.20 8.61
C LYS A 171 27.00 19.83 7.26
N GLY A 172 26.25 20.02 6.17
CA GLY A 172 26.65 19.65 4.82
C GLY A 172 26.58 18.15 4.54
N ILE A 173 26.05 17.34 5.46
CA ILE A 173 25.90 15.89 5.27
C ILE A 173 24.76 15.68 4.27
N LYS A 174 25.05 15.01 3.16
CA LYS A 174 24.05 14.66 2.15
C LYS A 174 23.56 13.23 2.34
N LEU A 175 22.37 12.89 1.83
CA LEU A 175 21.87 11.51 1.91
C LEU A 175 22.83 10.51 1.24
N GLN A 176 23.54 10.95 0.20
CA GLN A 176 24.60 10.19 -0.46
C GLN A 176 25.78 9.85 0.47
N ASP A 177 26.08 10.69 1.47
CA ASP A 177 27.11 10.38 2.47
C ASP A 177 26.67 9.24 3.38
N VAL A 178 25.37 9.15 3.68
CA VAL A 178 24.78 7.99 4.40
C VAL A 178 24.87 6.73 3.55
N ALA A 179 24.49 6.81 2.27
CA ALA A 179 24.60 5.68 1.33
C ALA A 179 26.04 5.16 1.22
N ASN A 180 27.03 6.06 1.31
CA ASN A 180 28.45 5.73 1.24
C ASN A 180 29.07 5.35 2.60
N GLY A 181 28.28 5.29 3.68
CA GLY A 181 28.76 4.97 5.03
C GLY A 181 29.66 6.03 5.67
N LYS A 182 29.64 7.27 5.18
CA LYS A 182 30.43 8.40 5.71
C LYS A 182 29.74 9.12 6.86
N ALA A 183 28.43 8.97 6.98
CA ALA A 183 27.61 9.47 8.08
C ALA A 183 26.50 8.47 8.39
N SER A 184 26.01 8.48 9.62
CA SER A 184 24.83 7.73 10.02
C SER A 184 23.54 8.46 9.61
N LEU A 185 22.45 7.72 9.52
CA LEU A 185 21.13 8.30 9.25
C LEU A 185 20.68 9.25 10.37
N THR A 186 21.09 8.95 11.61
CA THR A 186 20.84 9.81 12.78
C THR A 186 21.55 11.16 12.63
N GLU A 187 22.83 11.18 12.24
CA GLU A 187 23.57 12.43 11.99
C GLU A 187 22.97 13.21 10.83
N PHE A 188 22.50 12.53 9.78
CA PHE A 188 21.85 13.19 8.64
C PHE A 188 20.53 13.87 9.03
N VAL A 189 19.64 13.18 9.74
CA VAL A 189 18.32 13.69 10.17
C VAL A 189 18.45 14.76 11.25
N ALA A 190 19.50 14.74 12.08
CA ALA A 190 19.78 15.79 13.05
C ALA A 190 19.93 17.19 12.43
N GLN A 191 20.21 17.28 11.12
CA GLN A 191 20.34 18.56 10.41
C GLN A 191 18.99 19.24 10.13
N PHE A 192 17.88 18.51 10.20
CA PHE A 192 16.60 18.98 9.69
C PHE A 192 15.97 19.97 10.66
N SER A 193 15.50 21.11 10.16
CA SER A 193 14.64 21.98 10.94
C SER A 193 13.27 21.32 11.21
N PRO A 194 12.50 21.80 12.20
CA PRO A 194 11.11 21.37 12.38
C PRO A 194 10.26 21.51 11.12
N SER A 195 10.47 22.56 10.32
CA SER A 195 9.78 22.74 9.04
C SER A 195 10.14 21.67 8.02
N MET A 196 11.43 21.31 7.88
CA MET A 196 11.86 20.23 6.98
C MET A 196 11.29 18.87 7.40
N LEU A 197 11.24 18.61 8.71
CA LEU A 197 10.62 17.40 9.26
C LEU A 197 9.11 17.35 9.00
N ALA A 198 8.41 18.48 9.07
CA ALA A 198 7.00 18.57 8.69
C ALA A 198 6.79 18.43 7.18
N THR A 199 7.72 18.93 6.35
CA THR A 199 7.65 18.81 4.90
C THR A 199 7.90 17.39 4.40
N ILE A 200 8.89 16.67 4.95
CA ILE A 200 9.26 15.34 4.43
C ILE A 200 8.15 14.29 4.61
N VAL A 201 7.26 14.47 5.59
CA VAL A 201 6.10 13.58 5.81
C VAL A 201 4.92 13.86 4.87
N ARG A 202 5.07 14.80 3.93
CA ARG A 202 4.05 15.15 2.92
C ARG A 202 4.48 14.62 1.55
N GLY A 203 3.67 13.74 0.96
CA GLY A 203 3.76 13.43 -0.47
C GLY A 203 3.02 14.48 -1.29
N GLU A 204 3.48 14.71 -2.52
CA GLU A 204 2.84 15.60 -3.50
C GLU A 204 2.18 14.82 -4.63
N GLY A 205 1.03 15.28 -5.10
CA GLY A 205 0.33 14.67 -6.23
C GLY A 205 -1.09 15.17 -6.42
N MET A 206 -1.88 14.56 -7.33
CA MET A 206 -1.45 13.53 -8.28
C MET A 206 -0.69 14.14 -9.46
N CYS A 207 -0.05 13.28 -10.26
CA CYS A 207 0.69 13.68 -11.46
C CYS A 207 1.79 14.72 -11.20
N SER A 208 2.54 14.57 -10.10
CA SER A 208 3.60 15.52 -9.75
C SER A 208 4.61 15.67 -10.89
N PRO A 209 4.94 16.90 -11.30
CA PRO A 209 5.89 17.14 -12.39
C PRO A 209 7.35 16.87 -12.00
N LYS A 210 7.60 16.58 -10.71
CA LYS A 210 8.90 16.22 -10.16
C LYS A 210 9.31 14.77 -10.46
N VAL A 211 8.37 13.95 -10.91
CA VAL A 211 8.53 12.53 -11.17
C VAL A 211 7.95 12.15 -12.54
N THR A 212 7.93 10.85 -12.83
CA THR A 212 7.41 10.32 -14.09
C THR A 212 5.97 10.82 -14.37
N PRO A 213 5.71 11.38 -15.57
CA PRO A 213 4.42 11.94 -15.93
C PRO A 213 3.23 11.02 -15.71
N GLY A 214 2.20 11.53 -15.04
CA GLY A 214 0.94 10.81 -14.85
C GLY A 214 0.97 9.74 -13.77
N THR A 215 2.02 9.71 -12.94
CA THR A 215 2.09 8.82 -11.76
C THR A 215 1.35 9.41 -10.57
N ALA A 216 1.11 8.59 -9.54
CA ALA A 216 0.17 8.91 -8.47
C ALA A 216 0.73 9.87 -7.42
N ALA A 217 2.02 9.75 -7.06
CA ALA A 217 2.63 10.61 -6.04
C ALA A 217 4.15 10.73 -6.18
N ALA A 218 4.67 11.84 -5.66
CA ALA A 218 6.07 12.13 -5.41
C ALA A 218 6.31 12.28 -3.91
N PHE A 219 7.44 11.79 -3.38
CA PHE A 219 7.80 11.97 -1.96
C PHE A 219 9.32 11.97 -1.75
N GLY A 220 9.77 12.37 -0.56
CA GLY A 220 11.19 12.56 -0.26
C GLY A 220 11.64 14.01 -0.48
N GLY A 221 12.50 14.26 -1.48
CA GLY A 221 13.05 15.58 -1.81
C GLY A 221 12.06 16.56 -2.45
N VAL A 222 10.83 16.67 -1.94
CA VAL A 222 9.74 17.45 -2.54
C VAL A 222 9.87 18.96 -2.37
N SER A 223 10.81 19.45 -1.57
CA SER A 223 11.13 20.87 -1.43
C SER A 223 12.59 21.16 -1.78
N ASP A 224 12.91 22.42 -2.07
CA ASP A 224 14.29 22.83 -2.35
C ASP A 224 15.20 22.53 -1.14
N ALA A 225 14.73 22.79 0.09
CA ALA A 225 15.51 22.51 1.30
C ALA A 225 15.83 21.01 1.49
N LEU A 226 14.88 20.12 1.21
CA LEU A 226 15.11 18.67 1.29
C LEU A 226 15.98 18.17 0.13
N PHE A 227 15.74 18.69 -1.07
CA PHE A 227 16.52 18.38 -2.27
C PHE A 227 17.99 18.80 -2.12
N ASP A 228 18.25 19.96 -1.51
CA ASP A 228 19.60 20.48 -1.26
C ASP A 228 20.40 19.59 -0.29
N LEU A 229 19.73 18.80 0.55
CA LEU A 229 20.35 17.74 1.36
C LEU A 229 20.65 16.46 0.57
N GLY A 230 20.42 16.46 -0.74
CA GLY A 230 20.66 15.33 -1.63
C GLY A 230 19.61 14.23 -1.50
N ILE A 231 18.41 14.53 -0.99
CA ILE A 231 17.29 13.59 -0.96
C ILE A 231 16.64 13.59 -2.35
N PRO A 232 16.63 12.48 -3.10
CA PRO A 232 15.94 12.41 -4.38
C PRO A 232 14.41 12.40 -4.19
N VAL A 233 13.69 12.65 -5.27
CA VAL A 233 12.23 12.50 -5.32
C VAL A 233 11.91 11.08 -5.79
N ALA A 234 11.24 10.31 -4.92
CA ALA A 234 10.76 8.97 -5.24
C ALA A 234 9.35 9.04 -5.84
N ALA A 235 9.07 8.16 -6.79
CA ALA A 235 7.80 8.11 -7.51
C ALA A 235 6.97 6.87 -7.14
N ALA A 236 5.67 7.06 -6.92
CA ALA A 236 4.69 5.99 -6.71
C ALA A 236 3.65 5.98 -7.82
N ALA A 237 3.31 4.81 -8.34
CA ALA A 237 2.28 4.64 -9.37
C ALA A 237 1.35 3.48 -9.07
N ASP A 238 0.06 3.65 -9.35
CA ASP A 238 -0.85 2.50 -9.49
C ASP A 238 -0.41 1.62 -10.68
N GLY A 239 -0.82 0.37 -10.79
CA GLY A 239 -1.56 -0.42 -9.81
C GLY A 239 -1.30 -1.92 -9.92
N PRO A 240 -2.03 -2.75 -9.15
CA PRO A 240 -1.81 -4.19 -9.10
C PRO A 240 -1.87 -4.90 -10.46
N SER A 241 -2.59 -4.33 -11.44
CA SER A 241 -2.72 -4.87 -12.81
C SER A 241 -1.80 -4.21 -13.84
N GLY A 242 -0.74 -3.51 -13.41
CA GLY A 242 0.22 -2.83 -14.28
C GLY A 242 0.27 -1.32 -14.05
N ILE A 243 1.28 -0.66 -14.62
CA ILE A 243 1.58 0.76 -14.35
C ILE A 243 0.52 1.67 -14.98
N ARG A 244 -0.09 2.53 -14.17
CA ARG A 244 -0.96 3.63 -14.58
C ARG A 244 -0.11 4.89 -14.75
N MET A 245 -0.16 5.45 -15.95
CA MET A 245 0.41 6.76 -16.28
C MET A 245 -0.63 7.59 -17.02
N ASP A 246 -1.24 8.56 -16.34
CA ASP A 246 -2.31 9.42 -16.86
C ASP A 246 -1.83 10.38 -17.98
N SER A 247 -0.52 10.43 -18.22
CA SER A 247 0.12 11.08 -19.35
C SER A 247 -0.07 10.33 -20.69
N GLY A 248 -0.68 9.14 -20.68
CA GLY A 248 -0.97 8.35 -21.88
C GLY A 248 0.16 7.43 -22.33
N HIS A 249 1.29 7.42 -21.61
CA HIS A 249 2.36 6.44 -21.80
C HIS A 249 1.81 5.01 -21.67
N LYS A 250 2.36 4.08 -22.45
CA LYS A 250 1.89 2.70 -22.48
C LYS A 250 2.69 1.86 -21.49
N ALA A 251 2.02 0.95 -20.81
CA ALA A 251 2.62 -0.06 -19.94
C ALA A 251 1.87 -1.38 -20.13
N THR A 252 2.41 -2.45 -19.56
CA THR A 252 1.83 -3.78 -19.68
C THR A 252 0.67 -3.96 -18.71
N GLN A 253 -0.54 -4.18 -19.23
CA GLN A 253 -1.68 -4.58 -18.40
C GLN A 253 -1.61 -6.08 -18.10
N VAL A 254 -1.36 -6.43 -16.84
CA VAL A 254 -1.35 -7.82 -16.37
C VAL A 254 -2.73 -8.24 -15.85
N PRO A 255 -3.00 -9.55 -15.67
CA PRO A 255 -4.28 -9.99 -15.14
C PRO A 255 -4.60 -9.45 -13.75
N ILE A 256 -5.89 -9.37 -13.44
CA ILE A 256 -6.39 -8.93 -12.13
C ILE A 256 -5.95 -9.88 -10.99
N GLY A 257 -5.93 -9.36 -9.76
CA GLY A 257 -5.54 -10.08 -8.55
C GLY A 257 -6.27 -11.41 -8.35
N THR A 258 -7.60 -11.44 -8.54
CA THR A 258 -8.36 -12.70 -8.38
C THR A 258 -7.91 -13.77 -9.38
N LEU A 259 -7.65 -13.41 -10.65
CA LEU A 259 -7.17 -14.39 -11.64
C LEU A 259 -5.78 -14.90 -11.26
N LEU A 260 -4.90 -14.01 -10.80
CA LEU A 260 -3.58 -14.38 -10.30
C LEU A 260 -3.68 -15.31 -9.08
N GLY A 261 -4.58 -15.03 -8.14
CA GLY A 261 -4.92 -15.90 -7.01
C GLY A 261 -5.35 -17.30 -7.44
N CYS A 262 -6.25 -17.39 -8.43
CA CYS A 262 -6.72 -18.64 -9.02
C CYS A 262 -5.60 -19.47 -9.69
N THR A 263 -4.41 -18.92 -9.92
CA THR A 263 -3.29 -19.70 -10.42
C THR A 263 -2.72 -20.65 -9.37
N TRP A 264 -2.85 -20.35 -8.07
CA TRP A 264 -2.18 -21.08 -6.98
C TRP A 264 -0.67 -21.30 -7.24
N ASN A 265 -0.03 -20.33 -7.91
CA ASN A 265 1.34 -20.45 -8.37
C ASN A 265 2.14 -19.20 -7.96
N THR A 266 2.83 -19.33 -6.83
CA THR A 266 3.69 -18.30 -6.25
C THR A 266 4.87 -17.98 -7.16
N GLU A 267 5.52 -18.99 -7.74
CA GLU A 267 6.66 -18.81 -8.65
C GLU A 267 6.29 -18.02 -9.92
N LEU A 268 5.10 -18.29 -10.48
CA LEU A 268 4.58 -17.52 -11.62
C LEU A 268 4.34 -16.06 -11.25
N ASN A 269 3.80 -15.80 -10.05
CA ASN A 269 3.52 -14.45 -9.59
C ASN A 269 4.81 -13.68 -9.31
N GLU A 270 5.78 -14.30 -8.66
CA GLU A 270 7.10 -13.71 -8.42
C GLU A 270 7.79 -13.35 -9.73
N HIS A 271 7.83 -14.27 -10.70
CA HIS A 271 8.46 -13.99 -11.99
C HIS A 271 7.73 -12.90 -12.79
N LEU A 272 6.39 -12.91 -12.82
CA LEU A 272 5.61 -11.87 -13.48
C LEU A 272 5.91 -10.49 -12.88
N PHE A 273 5.97 -10.39 -11.55
CA PHE A 273 6.20 -9.11 -10.88
C PHE A 273 7.67 -8.67 -10.86
N TYR A 274 8.62 -9.58 -11.07
CA TYR A 274 9.98 -9.23 -11.47
C TYR A 274 10.00 -8.49 -12.82
N LEU A 275 9.22 -8.95 -13.80
CA LEU A 275 9.12 -8.28 -15.10
C LEU A 275 8.43 -6.90 -15.00
N VAL A 276 7.34 -6.81 -14.23
CA VAL A 276 6.68 -5.52 -13.90
C VAL A 276 7.67 -4.59 -13.19
N GLY A 277 8.51 -5.12 -12.30
CA GLY A 277 9.60 -4.38 -11.64
C GLY A 277 10.63 -3.81 -12.60
N GLY A 278 10.99 -4.56 -13.65
CA GLY A 278 11.83 -4.06 -14.75
C GLY A 278 11.16 -2.92 -15.52
N GLU A 279 9.86 -3.01 -15.80
CA GLU A 279 9.09 -1.95 -16.46
C GLU A 279 9.02 -0.68 -15.59
N LEU A 280 8.81 -0.81 -14.28
CA LEU A 280 8.83 0.31 -13.32
C LEU A 280 10.17 1.07 -13.34
N GLN A 281 11.30 0.36 -13.34
CA GLN A 281 12.61 1.00 -13.45
C GLN A 281 12.79 1.75 -14.78
N SER A 282 12.33 1.17 -15.89
CA SER A 282 12.42 1.81 -17.20
C SER A 282 11.65 3.14 -17.24
N TYR A 283 10.58 3.24 -16.45
CA TYR A 283 9.79 4.44 -16.24
C TYR A 283 10.24 5.28 -15.05
N GLN A 284 11.34 4.95 -14.37
CA GLN A 284 11.84 5.69 -13.21
C GLN A 284 10.86 5.73 -12.02
N ILE A 285 10.06 4.67 -11.85
CA ILE A 285 9.09 4.54 -10.76
C ILE A 285 9.69 3.67 -9.64
N ASP A 286 9.60 4.12 -8.41
CA ASP A 286 10.29 3.52 -7.26
C ASP A 286 9.42 2.54 -6.47
N THR A 287 8.10 2.76 -6.47
CA THR A 287 7.14 1.82 -5.88
C THR A 287 5.85 1.68 -6.68
N LEU A 288 5.40 0.44 -6.84
CA LEU A 288 4.08 0.11 -7.35
C LEU A 288 3.06 0.13 -6.21
N LEU A 289 1.91 0.75 -6.42
CA LEU A 289 0.82 0.77 -5.44
C LEU A 289 0.00 -0.51 -5.54
N GLY A 290 0.64 -1.61 -5.17
CA GLY A 290 0.12 -2.96 -5.12
C GLY A 290 1.18 -3.94 -4.60
N PRO A 291 0.79 -5.19 -4.28
CA PRO A 291 -0.55 -5.76 -4.47
C PRO A 291 -1.63 -5.22 -3.52
N GLY A 292 -2.89 -5.28 -3.98
CA GLY A 292 -4.06 -5.20 -3.11
C GLY A 292 -4.31 -6.55 -2.44
N ILE A 293 -4.38 -6.58 -1.10
CA ILE A 293 -4.35 -7.82 -0.30
C ILE A 293 -5.40 -7.87 0.82
N ASN A 294 -6.44 -7.05 0.70
CA ASN A 294 -7.62 -7.14 1.54
C ASN A 294 -8.33 -8.49 1.33
N ILE A 295 -9.04 -8.96 2.35
CA ILE A 295 -9.69 -10.27 2.31
C ILE A 295 -11.01 -10.14 1.55
N HIS A 296 -11.37 -11.14 0.74
CA HIS A 296 -12.71 -11.25 0.16
C HIS A 296 -13.75 -11.61 1.24
N ARG A 297 -13.97 -10.70 2.20
CA ARG A 297 -14.90 -10.90 3.32
C ARG A 297 -16.33 -11.15 2.82
N HIS A 298 -16.70 -10.46 1.74
CA HIS A 298 -18.02 -10.58 1.13
C HIS A 298 -17.90 -10.50 -0.40
N PRO A 299 -18.64 -11.33 -1.17
CA PRO A 299 -18.51 -11.40 -2.63
C PRO A 299 -18.91 -10.10 -3.34
N LEU A 300 -19.75 -9.26 -2.73
CA LEU A 300 -20.25 -8.01 -3.33
C LEU A 300 -19.30 -6.81 -3.17
N ASN A 301 -18.14 -6.98 -2.54
CA ASN A 301 -17.18 -5.89 -2.44
C ASN A 301 -16.63 -5.53 -3.85
N GLY A 302 -16.74 -4.25 -4.23
CA GLY A 302 -16.44 -3.77 -5.58
C GLY A 302 -14.97 -3.94 -6.00
N ARG A 303 -14.05 -4.04 -5.04
CA ARG A 303 -12.61 -4.20 -5.28
C ARG A 303 -12.08 -5.63 -5.12
N ASN A 304 -12.97 -6.64 -4.98
CA ASN A 304 -12.51 -8.02 -4.92
C ASN A 304 -11.62 -8.42 -6.11
N PHE A 305 -11.85 -7.86 -7.30
CA PHE A 305 -11.09 -8.18 -8.51
C PHE A 305 -9.57 -7.95 -8.36
N GLU A 306 -9.14 -6.92 -7.61
CA GLU A 306 -7.71 -6.61 -7.42
C GLU A 306 -7.08 -7.34 -6.21
N TYR A 307 -7.90 -7.99 -5.38
CA TYR A 307 -7.48 -8.80 -4.24
C TYR A 307 -7.44 -10.29 -4.60
N PHE A 308 -6.86 -11.13 -3.73
CA PHE A 308 -6.58 -12.53 -4.06
C PHE A 308 -7.66 -13.52 -3.65
N SER A 309 -8.06 -13.55 -2.37
CA SER A 309 -8.87 -14.63 -1.82
C SER A 309 -9.60 -14.25 -0.54
N GLU A 310 -10.54 -15.11 -0.13
CA GLU A 310 -11.10 -15.15 1.23
C GLU A 310 -10.13 -15.78 2.24
N ASP A 311 -9.14 -16.56 1.78
CA ASP A 311 -8.16 -17.23 2.63
C ASP A 311 -6.91 -16.36 2.89
N PRO A 312 -6.52 -16.14 4.15
CA PRO A 312 -5.38 -15.30 4.50
C PRO A 312 -4.03 -15.89 4.12
N LEU A 313 -3.88 -17.22 4.12
CA LEU A 313 -2.62 -17.87 3.76
C LEU A 313 -2.37 -17.77 2.26
N LEU A 314 -3.37 -18.06 1.43
CA LEU A 314 -3.28 -17.89 -0.02
C LEU A 314 -2.99 -16.41 -0.36
N THR A 315 -3.76 -15.49 0.20
CA THR A 315 -3.58 -14.04 -0.02
C THR A 315 -2.16 -13.60 0.36
N GLY A 316 -1.67 -13.99 1.54
CA GLY A 316 -0.32 -13.64 1.99
C GLY A 316 0.80 -14.29 1.18
N CYS A 317 0.65 -15.55 0.75
CA CYS A 317 1.63 -16.21 -0.12
C CYS A 317 1.75 -15.54 -1.49
N MET A 318 0.62 -15.17 -2.10
CA MET A 318 0.61 -14.46 -3.39
C MET A 318 1.20 -13.05 -3.23
N ALA A 319 0.81 -12.33 -2.18
CA ALA A 319 1.37 -11.02 -1.84
C ALA A 319 2.89 -11.07 -1.66
N ALA A 320 3.39 -11.99 -0.83
CA ALA A 320 4.82 -12.17 -0.58
C ALA A 320 5.60 -12.47 -1.86
N SER A 321 5.03 -13.27 -2.77
CA SER A 321 5.65 -13.61 -4.06
C SER A 321 5.76 -12.39 -4.97
N GLN A 322 4.70 -11.59 -5.10
CA GLN A 322 4.73 -10.39 -5.93
C GLN A 322 5.69 -9.32 -5.37
N VAL A 323 5.70 -9.14 -4.05
CA VAL A 323 6.64 -8.26 -3.36
C VAL A 323 8.10 -8.72 -3.57
N SER A 324 8.37 -10.02 -3.44
CA SER A 324 9.70 -10.60 -3.70
C SER A 324 10.16 -10.35 -5.14
N GLY A 325 9.26 -10.51 -6.12
CA GLY A 325 9.52 -10.24 -7.53
C GLY A 325 9.91 -8.78 -7.79
N LEU A 326 9.11 -7.83 -7.29
CA LEU A 326 9.39 -6.39 -7.40
C LEU A 326 10.73 -6.02 -6.74
N LYS A 327 10.96 -6.53 -5.52
CA LYS A 327 12.19 -6.32 -4.77
C LYS A 327 13.41 -6.85 -5.51
N SER A 328 13.30 -8.03 -6.11
CA SER A 328 14.37 -8.65 -6.91
C SER A 328 14.68 -7.87 -8.18
N ALA A 329 13.72 -7.12 -8.72
CA ALA A 329 13.97 -6.17 -9.79
C ALA A 329 14.66 -4.89 -9.28
N GLY A 330 14.56 -4.55 -7.99
CA GLY A 330 15.17 -3.35 -7.39
C GLY A 330 14.18 -2.21 -7.13
N VAL A 331 12.88 -2.46 -7.26
CA VAL A 331 11.79 -1.53 -6.89
C VAL A 331 10.97 -2.10 -5.75
N SER A 332 10.00 -1.35 -5.23
CA SER A 332 9.14 -1.83 -4.15
C SER A 332 7.69 -2.04 -4.60
N GLY A 333 6.96 -2.87 -3.84
CA GLY A 333 5.51 -2.99 -3.92
C GLY A 333 4.88 -2.50 -2.62
N THR A 334 4.03 -1.49 -2.70
CA THR A 334 3.25 -0.94 -1.59
C THR A 334 2.01 -1.80 -1.38
N ILE A 335 2.10 -2.75 -0.44
CA ILE A 335 0.99 -3.62 -0.09
C ILE A 335 -0.15 -2.80 0.52
N LYS A 336 -1.39 -3.06 0.09
CA LYS A 336 -2.55 -2.23 0.44
C LYS A 336 -3.85 -3.03 0.57
N HIS A 337 -4.85 -2.59 1.33
CA HIS A 337 -4.92 -1.39 2.17
C HIS A 337 -4.96 -1.82 3.63
N PHE A 338 -3.99 -1.35 4.42
CA PHE A 338 -3.76 -1.74 5.80
C PHE A 338 -4.67 -0.94 6.75
N ALA A 339 -5.79 -1.46 7.24
CA ALA A 339 -6.29 -2.83 7.10
C ALA A 339 -7.81 -2.88 6.91
N ALA A 340 -8.35 -4.06 6.62
CA ALA A 340 -9.78 -4.37 6.62
C ALA A 340 -10.67 -3.46 5.73
N ASN A 341 -10.13 -2.96 4.63
CA ASN A 341 -10.89 -2.24 3.60
C ASN A 341 -11.64 -3.21 2.67
N ASP A 342 -12.53 -4.00 3.27
CA ASP A 342 -13.21 -5.11 2.60
C ASP A 342 -14.64 -4.72 2.14
N GLN A 343 -14.98 -3.41 2.19
CA GLN A 343 -16.25 -2.83 1.74
C GLN A 343 -16.05 -1.43 1.14
N GLU A 344 -16.31 -1.29 -0.16
CA GLU A 344 -16.24 0.00 -0.85
C GLU A 344 -17.31 1.02 -0.43
N THR A 345 -18.53 0.54 -0.14
CA THR A 345 -19.63 1.42 0.28
C THR A 345 -19.25 2.13 1.58
N SER A 346 -19.19 3.46 1.52
CA SER A 346 -18.81 4.34 2.63
C SER A 346 -17.41 4.07 3.19
N ARG A 347 -16.45 3.61 2.38
CA ARG A 347 -15.08 3.24 2.80
C ARG A 347 -14.30 4.31 3.59
N PHE A 348 -14.69 5.58 3.51
CA PHE A 348 -14.09 6.68 4.29
C PHE A 348 -14.62 6.77 5.73
N PHE A 349 -15.69 6.04 6.07
CA PHE A 349 -16.45 6.20 7.31
C PHE A 349 -16.89 4.87 7.94
N VAL A 350 -17.01 3.79 7.17
CA VAL A 350 -17.48 2.50 7.68
C VAL A 350 -16.45 1.92 8.65
N ASP A 351 -16.82 1.82 9.93
CA ASP A 351 -15.92 1.22 10.93
C ASP A 351 -15.91 -0.30 10.82
N ALA A 352 -14.71 -0.86 10.69
CA ALA A 352 -14.48 -2.29 10.70
C ALA A 352 -14.38 -2.79 12.15
N VAL A 353 -15.54 -2.91 12.81
CA VAL A 353 -15.64 -3.45 14.18
C VAL A 353 -15.39 -4.95 14.18
N MET A 354 -14.27 -5.38 14.79
CA MET A 354 -13.86 -6.78 14.83
C MET A 354 -13.04 -7.15 16.06
N SER A 355 -13.06 -8.43 16.43
CA SER A 355 -12.24 -8.96 17.53
C SER A 355 -10.76 -8.95 17.15
N GLU A 356 -9.88 -8.80 18.14
CA GLU A 356 -8.43 -8.88 17.91
C GLU A 356 -8.01 -10.22 17.27
N ARG A 357 -8.67 -11.33 17.63
CA ARG A 357 -8.41 -12.63 17.00
C ARG A 357 -8.68 -12.62 15.49
N ALA A 358 -9.85 -12.15 15.06
CA ALA A 358 -10.20 -12.05 13.63
C ALA A 358 -9.29 -11.07 12.89
N LEU A 359 -8.95 -9.94 13.50
CA LEU A 359 -7.99 -8.99 12.95
C LEU A 359 -6.65 -9.70 12.65
N ARG A 360 -6.08 -10.37 13.66
CA ARG A 360 -4.76 -11.03 13.62
C ARG A 360 -4.69 -12.28 12.76
N GLU A 361 -5.70 -13.15 12.80
CA GLU A 361 -5.71 -14.41 12.07
C GLU A 361 -6.16 -14.26 10.61
N VAL A 362 -6.97 -13.24 10.30
CA VAL A 362 -7.60 -13.08 8.97
C VAL A 362 -7.15 -11.80 8.27
N HIS A 363 -7.49 -10.63 8.80
CA HIS A 363 -7.39 -9.39 8.02
C HIS A 363 -5.96 -8.87 7.87
N ILE A 364 -5.10 -9.06 8.88
CA ILE A 364 -3.71 -8.58 8.85
C ILE A 364 -2.68 -9.68 8.61
N LYS A 365 -3.08 -10.96 8.66
CA LYS A 365 -2.19 -12.09 8.39
C LYS A 365 -1.53 -12.02 6.99
N PRO A 366 -2.24 -11.60 5.90
CA PRO A 366 -1.58 -11.39 4.61
C PRO A 366 -0.45 -10.35 4.64
N PHE A 367 -0.64 -9.26 5.40
CA PHE A 367 0.37 -8.22 5.57
C PHE A 367 1.57 -8.74 6.35
N GLU A 368 1.34 -9.49 7.43
CA GLU A 368 2.42 -10.14 8.19
C GLU A 368 3.28 -11.04 7.29
N LEU A 369 2.63 -11.85 6.45
CA LEU A 369 3.32 -12.75 5.50
C LEU A 369 4.10 -11.96 4.45
N ALA A 370 3.54 -10.88 3.90
CA ALA A 370 4.23 -10.02 2.96
C ALA A 370 5.46 -9.31 3.59
N VAL A 371 5.36 -8.89 4.86
CA VAL A 371 6.48 -8.30 5.62
C VAL A 371 7.54 -9.37 5.91
N LYS A 372 7.18 -10.44 6.63
CA LYS A 372 8.13 -11.43 7.14
C LYS A 372 8.71 -12.36 6.05
N ARG A 373 7.95 -12.67 5.00
CA ARG A 373 8.36 -13.60 3.93
C ARG A 373 8.64 -12.92 2.60
N GLY A 374 7.85 -11.92 2.23
CA GLY A 374 8.06 -11.16 0.99
C GLY A 374 9.14 -10.07 1.11
N GLY A 375 9.44 -9.63 2.34
CA GLY A 375 10.37 -8.54 2.57
C GLY A 375 9.85 -7.18 2.11
N ALA A 376 8.54 -6.94 2.28
CA ALA A 376 7.89 -5.67 1.98
C ALA A 376 8.55 -4.50 2.72
N THR A 377 8.75 -3.39 2.03
CA THR A 377 9.39 -2.17 2.53
C THR A 377 8.47 -0.95 2.50
N THR A 378 7.24 -1.11 2.01
CA THR A 378 6.25 -0.04 1.91
C THR A 378 4.83 -0.59 2.02
N ILE A 379 3.99 0.12 2.78
CA ILE A 379 2.60 -0.24 3.09
C ILE A 379 1.73 1.01 2.91
N MET A 380 0.51 0.82 2.41
CA MET A 380 -0.50 1.89 2.36
C MET A 380 -1.64 1.55 3.32
N THR A 381 -1.98 2.47 4.22
CA THR A 381 -3.13 2.31 5.12
C THR A 381 -4.45 2.46 4.40
N SER A 382 -5.53 1.96 4.98
CA SER A 382 -6.88 2.10 4.42
C SER A 382 -7.54 3.44 4.74
N TYR A 383 -8.63 3.73 4.02
CA TYR A 383 -9.53 4.86 4.29
C TYR A 383 -10.37 4.71 5.55
N ASN A 384 -10.71 3.48 5.93
CA ASN A 384 -11.73 3.21 6.94
C ASN A 384 -11.15 3.26 8.37
N PRO A 385 -12.00 3.50 9.38
CA PRO A 385 -11.69 3.13 10.75
C PRO A 385 -11.66 1.61 10.96
N ILE A 386 -10.78 1.19 11.88
CA ILE A 386 -10.68 -0.16 12.42
C ILE A 386 -10.79 -0.02 13.92
N ASN A 387 -11.92 -0.48 14.48
CA ASN A 387 -12.22 -0.36 15.91
C ASN A 387 -12.10 1.10 16.38
N ALA A 388 -12.85 2.00 15.73
CA ALA A 388 -12.96 3.44 15.96
C ALA A 388 -11.74 4.33 15.59
N HIS A 389 -10.64 3.76 15.11
CA HIS A 389 -9.45 4.53 14.72
C HIS A 389 -9.16 4.38 13.23
N TRP A 390 -9.05 5.50 12.51
CA TRP A 390 -8.72 5.50 11.08
C TRP A 390 -7.39 4.82 10.81
N GLY A 391 -7.30 4.05 9.72
CA GLY A 391 -6.08 3.31 9.36
C GLY A 391 -4.82 4.18 9.38
N ALA A 392 -4.92 5.42 8.91
CA ALA A 392 -3.80 6.37 8.86
C ALA A 392 -3.32 6.87 10.24
N SER A 393 -4.18 6.82 11.28
CA SER A 393 -3.85 7.26 12.65
C SER A 393 -3.96 6.15 13.71
N ASN A 394 -4.04 4.89 13.29
CA ASN A 394 -4.14 3.75 14.21
C ASN A 394 -2.75 3.35 14.74
N TYR A 395 -2.43 3.77 15.97
CA TYR A 395 -1.13 3.52 16.60
C TYR A 395 -0.83 2.04 16.81
N ASP A 396 -1.83 1.22 17.17
CA ASP A 396 -1.59 -0.20 17.41
C ASP A 396 -1.29 -0.96 16.12
N LEU A 397 -2.00 -0.66 15.03
CA LEU A 397 -1.70 -1.26 13.73
C LEU A 397 -0.30 -0.83 13.24
N ASN A 398 -0.07 0.48 13.18
CA ASN A 398 1.12 1.02 12.53
C ASN A 398 2.35 0.88 13.42
N THR A 399 2.28 1.09 14.74
CA THR A 399 3.47 1.04 15.61
C THR A 399 3.56 -0.27 16.39
N THR A 400 2.53 -0.63 17.16
CA THR A 400 2.64 -1.80 18.05
C THR A 400 2.82 -3.09 17.26
N ILE A 401 1.92 -3.38 16.32
CA ILE A 401 1.91 -4.64 15.57
C ILE A 401 2.98 -4.60 14.48
N LEU A 402 2.85 -3.67 13.53
CA LEU A 402 3.69 -3.67 12.32
C LEU A 402 5.19 -3.52 12.65
N ARG A 403 5.57 -2.62 13.55
CA ARG A 403 7.00 -2.42 13.91
C ARG A 403 7.39 -3.21 15.15
N GLY A 404 6.58 -3.14 16.22
CA GLY A 404 6.91 -3.75 17.49
C GLY A 404 6.88 -5.29 17.47
N GLU A 405 5.94 -5.89 16.73
CA GLU A 405 5.78 -7.36 16.69
C GLU A 405 6.38 -7.95 15.42
N TRP A 406 6.20 -7.32 14.24
CA TRP A 406 6.69 -7.89 12.98
C TRP A 406 8.08 -7.42 12.56
N GLY A 407 8.62 -6.37 13.21
CA GLY A 407 9.95 -5.85 12.89
C GLY A 407 10.04 -5.13 11.54
N PHE A 408 8.93 -4.61 11.00
CA PHE A 408 8.96 -3.81 9.78
C PHE A 408 9.80 -2.54 9.97
N ASP A 409 10.64 -2.21 9.00
CA ASP A 409 11.56 -1.05 9.06
C ASP A 409 11.42 -0.09 7.86
N GLY A 410 10.40 -0.33 7.03
CA GLY A 410 10.06 0.47 5.85
C GLY A 410 9.11 1.64 6.13
N ILE A 411 8.46 2.12 5.08
CA ILE A 411 7.52 3.26 5.14
C ILE A 411 6.06 2.82 5.16
N VAL A 412 5.24 3.57 5.87
CA VAL A 412 3.78 3.54 5.78
C VAL A 412 3.31 4.86 5.17
N MET A 413 2.43 4.79 4.18
CA MET A 413 1.77 5.96 3.60
C MET A 413 0.26 5.88 3.79
N SER A 414 -0.42 7.02 3.81
CA SER A 414 -1.87 7.04 3.76
C SER A 414 -2.40 6.59 2.39
N ASP A 415 -3.65 6.14 2.35
CA ASP A 415 -4.44 6.18 1.11
C ASP A 415 -4.64 7.66 0.69
N TRP A 416 -5.02 7.92 -0.57
CA TRP A 416 -5.09 9.28 -1.11
C TRP A 416 -6.17 10.14 -0.43
N TRP A 417 -5.74 11.19 0.25
CA TRP A 417 -6.56 12.07 1.07
C TRP A 417 -7.33 11.33 2.16
N ALA A 418 -6.69 10.31 2.75
CA ALA A 418 -7.24 9.62 3.91
C ALA A 418 -7.41 10.60 5.08
N LYS A 419 -8.38 10.27 5.94
CA LYS A 419 -8.63 11.02 7.17
C LYS A 419 -7.86 10.38 8.32
N MET A 420 -7.61 11.19 9.34
CA MET A 420 -7.01 10.77 10.61
C MET A 420 -7.90 11.24 11.75
N ASN A 421 -7.86 10.52 12.88
CA ASN A 421 -8.49 10.91 14.13
C ASN A 421 -7.57 10.63 15.33
N HIS A 422 -7.95 11.07 16.52
CA HIS A 422 -7.08 11.02 17.70
C HIS A 422 -6.65 9.56 18.03
N PRO A 423 -5.35 9.24 18.16
CA PRO A 423 -4.85 7.86 18.30
C PRO A 423 -5.27 7.14 19.59
N VAL A 424 -5.77 7.88 20.59
CA VAL A 424 -6.20 7.34 21.90
C VAL A 424 -7.72 7.24 22.01
N THR A 425 -8.43 8.33 21.71
CA THR A 425 -9.87 8.49 21.95
C THR A 425 -10.71 8.28 20.70
N GLY A 426 -10.11 8.23 19.51
CA GLY A 426 -10.84 8.27 18.26
C GLY A 426 -11.57 9.60 18.11
N GLY A 427 -12.81 9.57 17.64
CA GLY A 427 -13.67 10.76 17.50
C GLY A 427 -13.44 11.50 16.20
N GLU A 428 -13.51 12.84 16.26
CA GLU A 428 -13.45 13.73 15.09
C GLU A 428 -12.28 13.42 14.17
N GLU A 429 -12.57 13.43 12.87
CA GLU A 429 -11.62 13.09 11.84
C GLU A 429 -11.37 14.23 10.85
N SER A 430 -10.12 14.37 10.39
CA SER A 430 -9.73 15.34 9.38
C SER A 430 -8.57 14.83 8.54
N LYS A 431 -8.48 15.33 7.31
CA LYS A 431 -7.30 15.21 6.43
C LYS A 431 -6.10 16.01 6.97
N THR A 432 -6.35 17.04 7.77
CA THR A 432 -5.33 17.96 8.29
C THR A 432 -4.66 17.49 9.58
N TYR A 433 -5.13 16.39 10.21
CA TYR A 433 -4.58 15.85 11.45
C TYR A 433 -3.33 14.98 11.25
N THR A 434 -2.33 15.56 10.56
CA THR A 434 -1.03 14.94 10.31
C THR A 434 -0.23 14.66 11.60
N SER A 435 -0.48 15.38 12.68
CA SER A 435 0.10 15.09 13.99
C SER A 435 -0.27 13.69 14.49
N TYR A 436 -1.53 13.28 14.29
CA TYR A 436 -2.01 11.94 14.64
C TYR A 436 -1.46 10.85 13.72
N MET A 437 -1.28 11.17 12.43
CA MET A 437 -0.61 10.29 11.46
C MET A 437 0.81 9.97 11.91
N VAL A 438 1.61 11.00 12.19
CA VAL A 438 3.01 10.88 12.62
C VAL A 438 3.12 10.16 13.97
N ARG A 439 2.21 10.46 14.91
CA ARG A 439 2.14 9.75 16.20
C ARG A 439 1.93 8.25 16.02
N ALA A 440 1.02 7.86 15.13
CA ALA A 440 0.79 6.47 14.78
C ALA A 440 1.96 5.83 14.02
N GLN A 441 2.92 6.63 13.52
CA GLN A 441 4.01 6.23 12.64
C GLN A 441 3.49 5.83 11.24
N ASN A 442 2.40 6.44 10.78
CA ASN A 442 2.19 6.55 9.34
C ASN A 442 3.09 7.71 8.86
N ASP A 443 4.03 7.39 7.98
CA ASP A 443 5.19 8.24 7.71
C ASP A 443 4.89 9.31 6.67
N LEU A 444 3.98 9.03 5.72
CA LEU A 444 3.72 9.86 4.56
C LEU A 444 2.22 10.11 4.36
N TYR A 445 1.81 11.37 4.42
CA TYR A 445 0.49 11.78 3.98
C TYR A 445 0.47 11.86 2.45
N MET A 446 -0.43 11.10 1.82
CA MET A 446 -0.68 11.12 0.40
C MET A 446 -2.06 11.72 0.16
N VAL A 447 -2.23 12.85 -0.52
CA VAL A 447 -1.19 13.77 -1.01
C VAL A 447 -1.59 15.22 -0.73
N VAL A 448 -0.58 16.08 -0.59
CA VAL A 448 -0.69 17.53 -0.73
C VAL A 448 -0.60 17.90 -2.21
N ASP A 449 -1.16 19.04 -2.60
CA ASP A 449 -1.03 19.56 -3.95
C ASP A 449 0.44 19.71 -4.37
N ASN A 450 0.70 19.63 -5.67
CA ASN A 450 2.03 19.83 -6.25
C ASN A 450 2.61 21.20 -5.87
N ASP A 451 3.89 21.23 -5.50
CA ASP A 451 4.58 22.42 -4.95
C ASP A 451 3.89 23.01 -3.70
N GLY A 452 3.05 22.21 -3.03
CA GLY A 452 2.31 22.57 -1.84
C GLY A 452 2.92 22.07 -0.53
N ALA A 453 3.81 21.07 -0.57
CA ALA A 453 4.32 20.41 0.64
C ALA A 453 5.16 21.35 1.52
N GLU A 454 6.02 22.18 0.92
CA GLU A 454 6.89 23.12 1.65
C GLU A 454 6.09 24.23 2.34
N ARG A 455 5.10 24.78 1.63
CA ARG A 455 4.25 25.89 2.10
C ARG A 455 3.04 25.45 2.94
N ASN A 456 2.90 24.15 3.23
CA ASN A 456 1.74 23.57 3.92
C ASN A 456 0.40 23.96 3.26
N ALA A 457 0.24 23.67 1.96
CA ALA A 457 -0.96 24.05 1.22
C ALA A 457 -2.29 23.50 1.78
N MET A 458 -2.22 22.36 2.49
CA MET A 458 -3.38 21.73 3.12
C MET A 458 -3.74 22.32 4.50
N ASP A 459 -2.90 23.23 5.03
CA ASP A 459 -3.00 23.76 6.40
C ASP A 459 -3.07 22.64 7.46
N ASP A 460 -2.13 21.69 7.38
CA ASP A 460 -2.03 20.61 8.36
C ASP A 460 -1.49 21.09 9.72
N ASP A 461 -1.77 20.31 10.75
CA ASP A 461 -1.53 20.64 12.15
C ASP A 461 -0.13 20.26 12.68
N THR A 462 0.82 19.79 11.84
CA THR A 462 2.08 19.21 12.32
C THR A 462 2.88 20.19 13.19
N LEU A 463 3.07 21.42 12.71
CA LEU A 463 3.91 22.40 13.40
C LEU A 463 3.22 22.99 14.64
N SER A 464 1.90 23.23 14.57
CA SER A 464 1.13 23.72 15.72
C SER A 464 1.04 22.67 16.82
N ALA A 465 0.87 21.39 16.47
CA ALA A 465 0.89 20.29 17.43
C ALA A 465 2.28 20.10 18.08
N LEU A 466 3.36 20.32 17.33
CA LEU A 466 4.72 20.30 17.86
C LEU A 466 4.96 21.45 18.85
N GLU A 467 4.52 22.66 18.52
CA GLU A 467 4.62 23.83 19.40
C GLU A 467 3.78 23.66 20.68
N ALA A 468 2.59 23.08 20.55
CA ALA A 468 1.70 22.78 21.68
C ALA A 468 2.15 21.59 22.55
N GLY A 469 3.22 20.88 22.17
CA GLY A 469 3.69 19.67 22.86
C GLY A 469 2.78 18.45 22.69
N GLN A 470 1.85 18.49 21.75
CA GLN A 470 0.94 17.40 21.40
C GLN A 470 1.61 16.38 20.47
N LEU A 471 2.63 16.80 19.72
CA LEU A 471 3.53 15.97 18.93
C LEU A 471 4.98 16.22 19.38
N THR A 472 5.85 15.20 19.33
CA THR A 472 7.26 15.36 19.68
C THR A 472 8.16 15.40 18.45
N LEU A 473 9.31 16.06 18.59
CA LEU A 473 10.33 16.10 17.55
C LEU A 473 10.85 14.69 17.19
N GLY A 474 11.02 13.81 18.20
CA GLY A 474 11.44 12.43 18.00
C GLY A 474 10.47 11.62 17.13
N GLU A 475 9.16 11.87 17.22
CA GLU A 475 8.16 11.20 16.38
C GLU A 475 8.34 11.59 14.90
N LEU A 476 8.53 12.88 14.61
CA LEU A 476 8.81 13.36 13.25
C LEU A 476 10.15 12.84 12.71
N GLN A 477 11.19 12.86 13.53
CA GLN A 477 12.52 12.34 13.15
C GLN A 477 12.46 10.85 12.84
N ARG A 478 11.68 10.06 13.59
CA ARG A 478 11.44 8.64 13.29
C ARG A 478 10.83 8.45 11.91
N SER A 479 9.79 9.21 11.55
CA SER A 479 9.18 9.14 10.21
C SER A 479 10.17 9.58 9.12
N ALA A 480 10.92 10.67 9.33
CA ALA A 480 11.96 11.12 8.40
C ALA A 480 13.04 10.05 8.17
N MET A 481 13.46 9.35 9.24
CA MET A 481 14.40 8.23 9.14
C MET A 481 13.80 7.06 8.34
N ASN A 482 12.53 6.72 8.53
CA ASN A 482 11.88 5.66 7.74
C ASN A 482 11.85 6.02 6.24
N ILE A 483 11.47 7.25 5.91
CA ILE A 483 11.43 7.75 4.53
C ILE A 483 12.82 7.74 3.89
N CYS A 484 13.82 8.28 4.58
CA CYS A 484 15.19 8.30 4.08
C CYS A 484 15.77 6.88 3.94
N ARG A 485 15.49 5.97 4.89
CA ARG A 485 15.91 4.55 4.79
C ARG A 485 15.29 3.86 3.60
N PHE A 486 14.01 4.09 3.33
CA PHE A 486 13.37 3.57 2.13
C PHE A 486 14.06 4.12 0.88
N ILE A 487 14.21 5.44 0.76
CA ILE A 487 14.82 6.10 -0.40
C ILE A 487 16.24 5.62 -0.66
N LEU A 488 17.06 5.39 0.37
CA LEU A 488 18.41 4.84 0.23
C LEU A 488 18.46 3.50 -0.53
N ASN A 489 17.35 2.76 -0.57
CA ASN A 489 17.23 1.46 -1.22
C ASN A 489 16.42 1.51 -2.54
N THR A 490 16.06 2.70 -3.05
CA THR A 490 15.31 2.82 -4.32
C THR A 490 16.21 3.15 -5.51
N PRO A 491 15.73 2.92 -6.75
CA PRO A 491 16.42 3.39 -7.95
C PRO A 491 16.64 4.91 -7.97
N ALA A 492 15.75 5.71 -7.37
CA ALA A 492 15.92 7.16 -7.25
C ALA A 492 17.26 7.58 -6.65
N MET A 493 17.76 6.82 -5.67
CA MET A 493 19.06 7.08 -5.05
C MET A 493 20.25 6.81 -5.99
N GLN A 494 20.06 5.96 -7.00
CA GLN A 494 21.08 5.60 -7.98
C GLN A 494 21.06 6.54 -9.20
N ARG A 495 19.98 7.30 -9.39
CA ARG A 495 19.85 8.28 -10.47
C ARG A 495 20.63 9.56 -10.14
N PRO A 496 21.15 10.28 -11.13
CA PRO A 496 21.66 11.63 -10.91
C PRO A 496 20.58 12.52 -10.27
N LEU A 497 20.96 13.28 -9.24
CA LEU A 497 20.08 14.30 -8.66
C LEU A 497 19.90 15.43 -9.68
N VAL A 498 18.71 15.50 -10.28
CA VAL A 498 18.33 16.55 -11.22
C VAL A 498 17.30 17.45 -10.55
N ARG A 499 17.63 18.74 -10.41
CA ARG A 499 16.67 19.70 -9.88
C ARG A 499 15.49 19.81 -10.83
N TYR A 500 14.29 19.68 -10.28
CA TYR A 500 13.07 19.94 -11.03
C TYR A 500 13.09 21.39 -11.53
N ASN A 501 12.88 21.55 -12.84
CA ASN A 501 12.69 22.86 -13.44
C ASN A 501 11.23 22.96 -13.88
N PRO A 502 10.41 23.83 -13.24
CA PRO A 502 8.99 23.96 -13.57
C PRO A 502 8.74 24.55 -14.95
N ILE A 503 9.77 25.08 -15.61
CA ILE A 503 9.67 25.65 -16.94
C ILE A 503 10.19 24.65 -17.97
N LYS A 504 9.26 24.00 -18.68
CA LYS A 504 9.60 23.10 -19.78
C LYS A 504 9.74 23.89 -21.10
N PRO A 505 10.90 23.80 -21.78
CA PRO A 505 11.09 24.50 -23.05
C PRO A 505 10.48 23.72 -24.21
N PHE A 506 9.79 24.42 -25.11
CA PHE A 506 9.29 23.86 -26.37
C PHE A 506 9.77 24.69 -27.55
N ASN A 507 10.15 23.99 -28.62
CA ASN A 507 10.46 24.62 -29.90
C ASN A 507 9.18 24.70 -30.72
N ALA A 508 8.97 25.82 -31.39
CA ALA A 508 7.90 25.93 -32.37
C ALA A 508 8.24 25.11 -33.63
N ARG A 509 7.20 24.66 -34.34
CA ARG A 509 7.38 23.99 -35.64
C ARG A 509 7.23 25.01 -36.76
N GLU A 510 8.09 24.90 -37.78
CA GLU A 510 8.03 25.75 -38.97
C GLU A 510 6.80 25.44 -39.86
N GLU A 511 6.23 24.24 -39.75
CA GLU A 511 5.09 23.82 -40.57
C GLU A 511 3.77 24.47 -40.11
N GLN A 512 3.10 25.13 -41.05
CA GLN A 512 1.71 25.57 -40.97
C GLN A 512 0.77 24.34 -40.96
N PRO A 513 -0.02 24.09 -39.91
CA PRO A 513 -0.96 22.97 -39.88
C PRO A 513 -2.16 23.22 -40.81
N MET A 514 -2.81 22.14 -41.25
CA MET A 514 -4.09 22.19 -41.99
C MET A 514 -5.23 22.71 -41.09
N GLY A 515 -5.34 24.03 -40.88
CA GLY A 515 -6.41 24.63 -40.07
C GLY A 515 -6.18 26.10 -39.69
N SER A 516 -7.16 26.72 -39.01
CA SER A 516 -7.01 28.08 -38.48
C SER A 516 -6.15 28.08 -37.20
N ALA A 517 -5.02 28.81 -37.23
CA ALA A 517 -4.21 29.07 -36.04
C ALA A 517 -4.86 30.16 -35.18
N ARG A 518 -4.86 29.97 -33.85
CA ARG A 518 -5.33 30.96 -32.86
C ARG A 518 -4.15 31.64 -32.19
N ALA A 519 -4.28 32.89 -31.75
CA ALA A 519 -3.22 33.51 -30.97
C ALA A 519 -3.06 32.79 -29.62
N ILE A 520 -1.83 32.65 -29.10
CA ILE A 520 -1.59 31.97 -27.80
C ILE A 520 -2.30 32.68 -26.63
N GLU A 521 -2.59 33.97 -26.79
CA GLU A 521 -3.31 34.78 -25.81
C GLU A 521 -4.85 34.59 -25.86
N GLU A 522 -5.38 33.89 -26.87
CA GLU A 522 -6.81 33.62 -27.00
C GLU A 522 -7.23 32.38 -26.19
N PRO A 523 -8.33 32.45 -25.41
CA PRO A 523 -8.87 31.28 -24.74
C PRO A 523 -9.23 30.16 -25.72
N VAL A 524 -8.83 28.94 -25.37
CA VAL A 524 -9.19 27.72 -26.13
C VAL A 524 -10.31 27.01 -25.38
N VAL A 525 -11.44 26.83 -26.05
CA VAL A 525 -12.55 26.00 -25.55
C VAL A 525 -12.47 24.64 -26.23
N LEU A 526 -12.52 23.57 -25.45
CA LEU A 526 -12.30 22.20 -25.91
C LEU A 526 -13.55 21.34 -25.64
N GLU A 527 -13.83 20.40 -26.54
CA GLU A 527 -14.83 19.35 -26.30
C GLU A 527 -14.15 18.15 -25.63
N THR A 528 -14.42 17.93 -24.34
CA THR A 528 -13.76 16.91 -23.51
C THR A 528 -14.11 15.45 -23.83
N LYS A 529 -14.83 15.20 -24.95
CA LYS A 529 -15.23 13.85 -25.36
C LYS A 529 -14.20 13.14 -26.25
N ALA A 530 -13.27 13.88 -26.84
CA ALA A 530 -12.24 13.35 -27.71
C ALA A 530 -10.98 14.20 -27.64
N ASP A 531 -9.83 13.55 -27.83
CA ASP A 531 -8.55 14.22 -28.00
C ASP A 531 -8.67 15.33 -29.03
N THR A 532 -8.32 16.55 -28.62
CA THR A 532 -8.52 17.74 -29.46
C THR A 532 -7.17 18.34 -29.81
N ASN A 533 -6.94 18.52 -31.12
CA ASN A 533 -5.75 19.20 -31.62
C ASN A 533 -6.09 20.66 -31.94
N VAL A 534 -5.35 21.60 -31.37
CA VAL A 534 -5.48 23.04 -31.64
C VAL A 534 -4.13 23.59 -32.07
N THR A 535 -4.12 24.49 -33.04
CA THR A 535 -2.90 25.20 -33.43
C THR A 535 -2.85 26.58 -32.79
N LEU A 536 -1.80 26.84 -32.00
CA LEU A 536 -1.54 28.12 -31.37
C LEU A 536 -0.40 28.85 -32.10
N HIS A 537 -0.59 30.11 -32.46
CA HIS A 537 0.41 30.98 -33.03
C HIS A 537 1.08 31.78 -31.91
N VAL A 538 2.39 31.58 -31.75
CA VAL A 538 3.18 32.21 -30.69
C VAL A 538 3.88 33.44 -31.25
N SER A 539 3.32 34.61 -30.97
CA SER A 539 3.81 35.88 -31.52
C SER A 539 5.12 36.35 -30.90
N LYS A 540 5.44 35.91 -29.66
CA LYS A 540 6.62 36.30 -28.90
C LYS A 540 7.22 35.08 -28.19
N ALA A 541 8.54 34.96 -28.19
CA ALA A 541 9.21 34.01 -27.30
C ALA A 541 9.03 34.49 -25.85
N GLY A 542 8.79 33.59 -24.91
CA GLY A 542 8.43 33.94 -23.54
C GLY A 542 8.06 32.75 -22.68
N GLN A 543 7.77 33.01 -21.41
CA GLN A 543 7.16 32.04 -20.50
C GLN A 543 5.66 32.29 -20.45
N TYR A 544 4.88 31.22 -20.52
CA TYR A 544 3.43 31.24 -20.55
C TYR A 544 2.92 30.36 -19.43
N GLN A 545 2.03 30.90 -18.60
CA GLN A 545 1.27 30.11 -17.63
C GLN A 545 0.07 29.51 -18.34
N VAL A 546 -0.16 28.22 -18.13
CA VAL A 546 -1.35 27.53 -18.64
C VAL A 546 -2.32 27.39 -17.47
N SER A 547 -3.54 27.85 -17.64
CA SER A 547 -4.65 27.57 -16.73
C SER A 547 -5.79 26.92 -17.50
N MET A 548 -6.53 26.06 -16.83
CA MET A 548 -7.69 25.38 -17.38
C MET A 548 -8.89 25.63 -16.49
N ASN A 549 -9.91 26.26 -17.07
CA ASN A 549 -11.23 26.32 -16.45
C ASN A 549 -11.99 25.05 -16.86
N THR A 550 -12.28 24.18 -15.89
CA THR A 550 -12.88 22.86 -16.14
C THR A 550 -14.12 22.63 -15.29
N SER A 551 -15.01 21.77 -15.76
CA SER A 551 -16.14 21.26 -15.00
C SER A 551 -16.21 19.75 -15.17
N TYR A 552 -16.34 19.04 -14.06
CA TYR A 552 -16.47 17.59 -14.03
C TYR A 552 -17.71 17.22 -13.20
N ASP A 553 -18.77 16.83 -13.89
CA ASP A 553 -20.08 16.48 -13.30
C ASP A 553 -20.03 15.12 -12.56
N ARG A 554 -19.25 15.10 -11.48
CA ARG A 554 -19.06 14.04 -10.50
C ARG A 554 -18.78 14.67 -9.13
N ASN A 555 -18.88 13.87 -8.08
CA ASN A 555 -18.54 14.32 -6.73
C ASN A 555 -17.01 14.45 -6.53
N GLU A 556 -16.61 15.10 -5.45
CA GLU A 556 -15.20 15.37 -5.09
C GLU A 556 -14.29 14.13 -4.95
N LEU A 557 -14.87 12.92 -4.92
CA LEU A 557 -14.12 11.66 -4.85
C LEU A 557 -13.73 11.12 -6.22
N ALA A 558 -14.41 11.56 -7.29
CA ALA A 558 -14.05 11.19 -8.64
C ALA A 558 -12.82 11.99 -9.09
N GLN A 559 -11.93 11.36 -9.85
CA GLN A 559 -10.72 11.99 -10.38
C GLN A 559 -10.76 11.99 -11.91
N SER A 560 -10.24 13.04 -12.51
CA SER A 560 -10.00 13.14 -13.94
C SER A 560 -8.72 13.94 -14.20
N SER A 561 -8.09 13.70 -15.33
CA SER A 561 -6.90 14.44 -15.76
C SER A 561 -6.96 14.72 -17.25
N CYS A 562 -6.56 15.92 -17.65
CA CYS A 562 -6.30 16.27 -19.03
C CYS A 562 -4.80 16.45 -19.24
N SER A 563 -4.23 15.81 -20.24
CA SER A 563 -2.79 15.87 -20.52
C SER A 563 -2.53 16.79 -21.70
N LEU A 564 -1.77 17.86 -21.46
CA LEU A 564 -1.35 18.80 -22.48
C LEU A 564 -0.07 18.30 -23.17
N HIS A 565 -0.11 18.14 -24.48
CA HIS A 565 1.05 17.88 -25.32
C HIS A 565 1.28 19.07 -26.27
N LEU A 566 2.51 19.58 -26.30
CA LEU A 566 2.92 20.63 -27.23
C LEU A 566 3.83 20.01 -28.30
N ASN A 567 3.42 20.11 -29.55
CA ASN A 567 4.14 19.54 -30.70
C ASN A 567 4.42 18.03 -30.57
N GLY A 568 3.51 17.30 -29.93
CA GLY A 568 3.61 15.86 -29.68
C GLY A 568 4.37 15.50 -28.39
N ASP A 569 5.10 16.44 -27.79
CA ASP A 569 5.83 16.22 -26.54
C ASP A 569 4.91 16.49 -25.35
N TYR A 570 4.90 15.58 -24.37
CA TYR A 570 4.16 15.79 -23.11
C TYR A 570 4.61 17.09 -22.45
N SER A 571 3.67 17.93 -22.02
CA SER A 571 3.95 19.14 -21.26
C SER A 571 3.61 18.96 -19.79
N MET A 572 2.33 18.76 -19.49
CA MET A 572 1.81 18.68 -18.13
C MET A 572 0.48 17.91 -18.11
N SER A 573 0.07 17.49 -16.92
CA SER A 573 -1.28 16.95 -16.68
C SER A 573 -2.01 17.86 -15.71
N LEU A 574 -3.19 18.31 -16.11
CA LEU A 574 -4.08 19.15 -15.32
C LEU A 574 -5.14 18.23 -14.72
N SER A 575 -4.98 17.91 -13.44
CA SER A 575 -5.89 17.02 -12.72
C SER A 575 -7.01 17.82 -12.06
N THR A 576 -8.22 17.26 -12.04
CA THR A 576 -9.37 17.80 -11.32
C THR A 576 -10.10 16.68 -10.61
N ASN A 577 -10.54 16.94 -9.40
CA ASN A 577 -11.57 16.12 -8.77
C ASN A 577 -12.95 16.49 -9.36
N GLY A 578 -13.98 15.70 -9.06
CA GLY A 578 -15.34 16.04 -9.43
C GLY A 578 -15.77 17.36 -8.78
N THR A 579 -16.37 18.22 -9.59
CA THR A 579 -16.70 19.60 -9.23
C THR A 579 -18.21 19.80 -9.02
N GLU A 580 -18.97 18.70 -9.03
CA GLU A 580 -20.45 18.72 -9.05
C GLU A 580 -21.01 19.59 -10.19
N GLY A 581 -20.30 19.60 -11.33
CA GLY A 581 -20.66 20.40 -12.50
C GLY A 581 -20.25 21.88 -12.42
N ASN A 582 -19.68 22.34 -11.32
CA ASN A 582 -19.19 23.72 -11.19
C ASN A 582 -17.90 23.91 -11.98
N ALA A 583 -17.72 25.10 -12.54
CA ALA A 583 -16.47 25.50 -13.17
C ALA A 583 -15.42 25.81 -12.09
N VAL A 584 -14.24 25.18 -12.19
CA VAL A 584 -13.09 25.41 -11.31
C VAL A 584 -11.86 25.73 -12.15
N ASP A 585 -11.01 26.61 -11.63
CA ASP A 585 -9.72 26.90 -12.25
C ASP A 585 -8.67 25.91 -11.74
N VAL A 586 -8.02 25.22 -12.67
CA VAL A 586 -6.87 24.36 -12.44
C VAL A 586 -5.66 25.05 -13.06
N GLU A 587 -4.71 25.46 -12.22
CA GLU A 587 -3.45 26.03 -12.69
C GLU A 587 -2.46 24.93 -13.10
N GLY A 588 -1.86 25.11 -14.27
CA GLY A 588 -0.77 24.27 -14.78
C GLY A 588 0.60 24.91 -14.62
N SER A 589 1.63 24.12 -14.88
CA SER A 589 3.03 24.58 -14.88
C SER A 589 3.34 25.58 -16.00
N LEU A 590 4.43 26.34 -15.84
CA LEU A 590 4.92 27.30 -16.84
C LEU A 590 5.52 26.58 -18.07
N SER A 591 5.18 27.03 -19.27
CA SER A 591 5.81 26.59 -20.53
C SER A 591 6.63 27.71 -21.14
N SER A 592 7.86 27.42 -21.61
CA SER A 592 8.70 28.42 -22.28
C SER A 592 8.77 28.19 -23.79
N CYS A 593 8.42 29.23 -24.54
CA CYS A 593 8.69 29.33 -25.97
C CYS A 593 10.04 30.00 -26.21
N ARG A 594 10.92 29.33 -26.96
CA ARG A 594 12.26 29.85 -27.30
C ARG A 594 12.31 30.65 -28.61
N GLN A 595 11.28 30.61 -29.45
CA GLN A 595 11.27 31.26 -30.78
C GLN A 595 9.90 31.89 -31.08
N ALA A 596 9.91 33.15 -31.54
CA ALA A 596 8.72 33.89 -31.93
C ALA A 596 8.36 33.65 -33.41
N GLY A 597 7.09 33.82 -33.79
CA GLY A 597 6.65 33.89 -35.18
C GLY A 597 6.34 32.54 -35.84
N MET A 598 5.99 31.53 -35.05
CA MET A 598 5.72 30.17 -35.51
C MET A 598 4.51 29.54 -34.78
N SER A 599 4.10 28.34 -35.18
CA SER A 599 2.94 27.64 -34.66
C SER A 599 3.29 26.45 -33.75
N TRP A 600 2.45 26.20 -32.75
CA TRP A 600 2.42 25.01 -31.90
C TRP A 600 1.17 24.20 -32.19
N THR A 601 1.30 22.90 -32.38
CA THR A 601 0.16 21.97 -32.32
C THR A 601 0.03 21.49 -30.88
N CYS A 602 -1.00 21.97 -30.21
CA CYS A 602 -1.43 21.52 -28.91
C CYS A 602 -2.36 20.31 -29.09
N ARG A 603 -2.10 19.21 -28.38
CA ARG A 603 -3.04 18.09 -28.21
C ARG A 603 -3.40 18.00 -26.74
N LEU A 604 -4.69 18.04 -26.45
CA LEU A 604 -5.25 17.95 -25.09
C LEU A 604 -6.11 16.71 -24.93
#